data_AF-A0A8J5LDQ4-F1
#
_entry.id   AF-A0A8J5LDQ4-F1
#
_cell.length_a   1.000
_cell.length_b   1.000
_cell.length_c   1.000
_cell.angle_alpha   90.00
_cell.angle_beta   90.00
_cell.angle_gamma   90.00
#
_symmetry.space_group_name_H-M   'P 1'
#
loop_
_entity.id
_entity.type
_entity.pdbx_description
1 polymer ?
#
loop_
_entity_poly.entity_id
_entity_poly.type
_entity_poly.pdbx_seq_one_letter_code
_entity_poly.pdbx_strand_id
1 'polypeptide(L)'
;MSSLPPPIAIAPPLHSVPSSLLGQRLLIYGDPLHFRLRKSRPSSNPVIFRSCFISRSRSLRCLCSADPKGTGSRPDEIVSGMVEKLLQREENKALLDGLEKASARVDRAREALADIERQEVEALRAKEYVRQLRSREAEIAESQRELLEARGKVEEAQRSLSANLDENDNIYGPSEVIDKDRERLESAKAALISAVTGTLASIPISLYQATSYPELITHLAVVSISCALFGVTFRYTVRGDLDNFQLKTGACAAFGVIKGLSEVETVKTFELDTQSLISFSIDGALHVSENIFTFLAAAVALDFCFKMAILKPFLLRK
;
A
#
# COMPACT_ATOMS: atom_id res chain seq x y z
N MET A 1 14.78 56.53 -31.09
CA MET A 1 13.79 56.14 -30.06
C MET A 1 13.03 54.92 -30.58
N SER A 2 13.62 53.74 -30.81
CA SER A 2 14.48 52.88 -29.99
C SER A 2 13.81 52.37 -28.71
N SER A 3 13.17 51.21 -28.78
CA SER A 3 13.11 50.23 -27.68
C SER A 3 12.76 48.84 -28.23
N LEU A 4 13.81 48.11 -28.65
CA LEU A 4 13.77 46.65 -28.63
C LEU A 4 13.74 46.21 -27.15
N PRO A 5 12.93 45.21 -26.76
CA PRO A 5 13.13 44.53 -25.49
C PRO A 5 14.40 43.65 -25.55
N PRO A 6 15.12 43.51 -24.42
CA PRO A 6 16.39 42.79 -24.36
C PRO A 6 16.20 41.25 -24.45
N PRO A 7 17.24 40.50 -24.86
CA PRO A 7 17.19 39.05 -24.91
C PRO A 7 17.17 38.47 -23.49
N ILE A 8 16.18 37.62 -23.21
CA ILE A 8 16.12 36.83 -21.98
C ILE A 8 17.24 35.78 -22.05
N ALA A 9 18.02 35.76 -20.97
CA ALA A 9 19.21 34.95 -20.78
C ALA A 9 18.97 33.46 -21.03
N ILE A 10 19.82 32.89 -21.87
CA ILE A 10 20.05 31.45 -22.01
C ILE A 10 20.59 30.96 -20.67
N ALA A 11 19.81 30.15 -19.96
CA ALA A 11 20.27 29.44 -18.77
C ALA A 11 21.36 28.44 -19.19
N PRO A 12 22.51 28.39 -18.50
CA PRO A 12 23.54 27.39 -18.77
C PRO A 12 23.06 26.01 -18.33
N PRO A 13 23.53 24.93 -18.99
CA PRO A 13 23.12 23.58 -18.66
C PRO A 13 23.65 23.22 -17.27
N LEU A 14 22.74 22.82 -16.38
CA LEU A 14 23.12 22.22 -15.12
C LEU A 14 23.85 20.91 -15.42
N HIS A 15 25.14 20.95 -15.10
CA HIS A 15 26.08 19.87 -15.01
C HIS A 15 25.41 18.59 -14.49
N SER A 16 25.53 17.52 -15.27
CA SER A 16 25.36 16.14 -14.84
C SER A 16 26.35 15.86 -13.70
N VAL A 17 25.83 15.85 -12.46
CA VAL A 17 26.52 15.27 -11.31
C VAL A 17 26.21 13.77 -11.30
N PRO A 18 27.22 12.90 -11.26
CA PRO A 18 27.03 11.46 -11.32
C PRO A 18 26.36 10.93 -10.05
N SER A 19 25.33 10.12 -10.27
CA SER A 19 24.68 9.25 -9.29
C SER A 19 25.63 8.17 -8.80
N SER A 20 26.47 8.48 -7.83
CA SER A 20 27.27 7.47 -7.15
C SER A 20 27.61 7.94 -5.74
N LEU A 21 26.67 7.77 -4.79
CA LEU A 21 26.92 7.69 -3.35
C LEU A 21 25.60 7.43 -2.60
N LEU A 22 25.00 6.26 -2.82
CA LEU A 22 24.02 5.68 -1.89
C LEU A 22 23.97 4.17 -2.12
N GLY A 23 24.86 3.48 -1.43
CA GLY A 23 25.11 2.05 -1.59
C GLY A 23 26.34 1.64 -0.81
N GLN A 24 26.42 2.06 0.47
CA GLN A 24 27.40 1.49 1.39
C GLN A 24 27.05 0.02 1.61
N ARG A 25 27.70 -0.80 0.79
CA ARG A 25 27.82 -2.24 0.90
C ARG A 25 28.84 -2.51 2.00
N LEU A 26 28.41 -2.49 3.26
CA LEU A 26 29.24 -2.98 4.36
C LEU A 26 29.08 -4.51 4.40
N LEU A 27 29.99 -5.18 3.70
CA LEU A 27 30.21 -6.61 3.84
C LEU A 27 30.78 -6.88 5.24
N ILE A 28 30.03 -7.68 6.00
CA ILE A 28 30.48 -8.94 6.57
C ILE A 28 31.93 -8.92 7.07
N TYR A 29 32.08 -8.71 8.37
CA TYR A 29 33.25 -9.15 9.12
C TYR A 29 32.79 -9.83 10.41
N GLY A 30 33.24 -11.05 10.63
CA GLY A 30 33.01 -11.79 11.86
C GLY A 30 33.11 -13.30 11.69
N ASP A 31 34.20 -13.78 11.09
CA ASP A 31 34.54 -15.21 11.20
C ASP A 31 35.08 -15.54 12.61
N PRO A 32 34.95 -16.80 13.04
CA PRO A 32 34.86 -17.19 14.44
C PRO A 32 36.17 -17.79 14.96
N LEU A 33 36.64 -17.39 16.15
CA LEU A 33 37.60 -18.20 16.89
C LEU A 33 37.35 -18.18 18.41
N HIS A 34 36.93 -19.37 18.86
CA HIS A 34 37.53 -20.09 19.98
C HIS A 34 37.49 -19.44 21.38
N PHE A 35 36.52 -19.85 22.20
CA PHE A 35 36.82 -20.14 23.61
C PHE A 35 36.08 -21.39 24.10
N ARG A 36 36.86 -22.30 24.68
CA ARG A 36 36.49 -23.65 25.12
C ARG A 36 35.45 -23.60 26.25
N LEU A 37 34.27 -24.15 26.04
CA LEU A 37 33.43 -24.61 27.14
C LEU A 37 33.81 -26.05 27.50
N ARG A 38 34.57 -26.17 28.59
CA ARG A 38 34.86 -27.45 29.23
C ARG A 38 33.58 -27.97 29.87
N LYS A 39 33.17 -29.13 29.37
CA LYS A 39 32.17 -30.05 29.91
C LYS A 39 32.54 -30.46 31.34
N SER A 40 31.70 -30.14 32.32
CA SER A 40 31.65 -30.87 33.60
C SER A 40 30.24 -31.44 33.78
N ARG A 41 30.18 -32.78 33.78
CA ARG A 41 28.99 -33.55 34.14
C ARG A 41 28.75 -33.48 35.65
N PRO A 42 27.50 -33.71 36.10
CA PRO A 42 27.11 -33.67 37.50
C PRO A 42 27.56 -34.95 38.22
N SER A 43 27.86 -34.83 39.51
CA SER A 43 28.01 -35.97 40.42
C SER A 43 27.20 -35.71 41.69
N SER A 44 26.11 -36.46 41.76
CA SER A 44 25.28 -36.84 42.90
C SER A 44 26.00 -36.94 44.26
N ASN A 45 25.41 -36.33 45.30
CA ASN A 45 24.56 -37.08 46.23
C ASN A 45 23.73 -36.16 47.15
N PRO A 46 22.54 -36.61 47.61
CA PRO A 46 21.55 -35.79 48.29
C PRO A 46 21.71 -35.87 49.81
N VAL A 47 21.57 -34.75 50.51
CA VAL A 47 21.21 -34.77 51.94
C VAL A 47 19.77 -34.28 52.07
N ILE A 48 18.92 -35.26 52.27
CA ILE A 48 17.55 -35.17 52.72
C ILE A 48 17.55 -34.41 54.06
N PHE A 49 16.85 -33.28 54.14
CA PHE A 49 16.31 -32.83 55.42
C PHE A 49 14.80 -32.72 55.30
N ARG A 50 14.16 -33.83 55.65
CA ARG A 50 12.76 -33.91 55.99
C ARG A 50 12.49 -33.00 57.19
N SER A 51 11.40 -32.28 57.08
CA SER A 51 10.69 -31.61 58.16
C SER A 51 10.69 -32.40 59.47
N CYS A 52 11.04 -31.73 60.56
CA CYS A 52 10.45 -32.05 61.85
C CYS A 52 9.70 -30.80 62.34
N PHE A 53 8.37 -30.97 62.40
CA PHE A 53 7.47 -30.18 63.22
C PHE A 53 7.90 -30.19 64.69
N ILE A 54 7.21 -29.40 65.51
CA ILE A 54 7.20 -29.39 66.99
C ILE A 54 8.31 -28.48 67.54
N SER A 55 8.08 -27.44 68.33
CA SER A 55 6.90 -27.08 69.12
C SER A 55 6.87 -25.60 69.47
N ARG A 56 5.63 -25.14 69.54
CA ARG A 56 5.14 -23.98 70.28
C ARG A 56 5.60 -24.09 71.75
N SER A 57 6.49 -23.20 72.20
CA SER A 57 6.83 -23.06 73.62
C SER A 57 6.69 -21.61 74.07
N ARG A 58 5.49 -21.37 74.61
CA ARG A 58 5.21 -20.57 75.81
C ARG A 58 5.91 -19.22 75.94
N SER A 59 5.12 -18.19 75.65
CA SER A 59 5.12 -16.91 76.36
C SER A 59 5.41 -17.13 77.85
N LEU A 60 6.61 -16.75 78.28
CA LEU A 60 6.90 -16.48 79.67
C LEU A 60 6.40 -15.08 79.96
N ARG A 61 5.22 -15.04 80.59
CA ARG A 61 4.78 -13.93 81.45
C ARG A 61 5.91 -13.65 82.44
N CYS A 62 6.56 -12.50 82.30
CA CYS A 62 7.39 -11.96 83.37
C CYS A 62 6.44 -11.20 84.32
N LEU A 63 6.24 -11.74 85.52
CA LEU A 63 5.55 -11.03 86.60
C LEU A 63 6.44 -9.86 87.03
N CYS A 64 5.91 -8.64 86.88
CA CYS A 64 6.44 -7.47 87.55
C CYS A 64 6.12 -7.60 89.05
N SER A 65 7.11 -7.98 89.85
CA SER A 65 7.09 -7.67 91.29
C SER A 65 7.85 -6.37 91.48
N ALA A 66 7.09 -5.29 91.56
CA ALA A 66 7.59 -3.99 91.97
C ALA A 66 7.53 -3.92 93.50
N ASP A 67 8.70 -3.74 94.12
CA ASP A 67 8.82 -2.96 95.35
C ASP A 67 10.25 -2.44 95.49
N PRO A 68 10.47 -1.13 95.29
CA PRO A 68 11.60 -0.46 95.90
C PRO A 68 11.12 0.70 96.77
N LYS A 69 11.42 0.59 98.07
CA LYS A 69 11.51 1.75 98.94
C LYS A 69 12.72 2.59 98.51
N GLY A 70 12.44 3.84 98.12
CA GLY A 70 13.25 4.99 98.50
C GLY A 70 14.44 5.35 97.60
N THR A 71 14.43 6.63 97.23
CA THR A 71 15.52 7.49 96.72
C THR A 71 15.94 7.33 95.26
N GLY A 72 15.82 8.46 94.55
CA GLY A 72 15.76 8.53 93.10
C GLY A 72 17.09 8.49 92.36
N SER A 73 17.09 7.77 91.25
CA SER A 73 17.84 7.98 90.00
C SER A 73 17.33 6.93 88.99
N ARG A 74 17.26 7.25 87.70
CA ARG A 74 16.64 6.38 86.67
C ARG A 74 17.27 4.98 86.66
N PRO A 75 16.49 3.88 86.73
CA PRO A 75 17.04 2.52 86.66
C PRO A 75 17.73 2.22 85.33
N ASP A 76 17.28 2.84 84.23
CA ASP A 76 17.88 2.68 82.89
C ASP A 76 19.35 3.12 82.86
N GLU A 77 19.70 4.14 83.64
CA GLU A 77 21.03 4.75 83.62
C GLU A 77 22.05 3.92 84.43
N ILE A 78 21.60 3.30 85.52
CA ILE A 78 22.38 2.37 86.34
C ILE A 78 22.58 1.04 85.59
N VAL A 79 21.53 0.52 84.95
CA VAL A 79 21.59 -0.70 84.14
C VAL A 79 22.47 -0.47 82.91
N SER A 80 22.31 0.67 82.21
CA SER A 80 23.17 1.03 81.09
C SER A 80 24.64 1.16 81.51
N GLY A 81 24.91 1.78 82.67
CA GLY A 81 26.28 1.91 83.20
C GLY A 81 26.90 0.56 83.64
N MET A 82 26.10 -0.39 84.11
CA MET A 82 26.57 -1.72 84.48
C MET A 82 26.76 -2.62 83.25
N VAL A 83 25.91 -2.50 82.23
CA VAL A 83 26.08 -3.15 80.92
C VAL A 83 27.34 -2.64 80.22
N GLU A 84 27.56 -1.32 80.20
CA GLU A 84 28.76 -0.72 79.63
C GLU A 84 30.04 -1.24 80.30
N LYS A 85 30.04 -1.33 81.64
CA LYS A 85 31.16 -1.91 82.42
C LYS A 85 31.39 -3.40 82.15
N LEU A 86 30.34 -4.16 81.82
CA LEU A 86 30.45 -5.58 81.44
C LEU A 86 30.92 -5.75 79.99
N LEU A 87 30.50 -4.86 79.07
CA LEU A 87 30.96 -4.83 77.68
C LEU A 87 32.45 -4.46 77.58
N GLN A 88 32.97 -3.64 78.50
CA GLN A 88 34.37 -3.23 78.53
C GLN A 88 35.35 -4.29 79.07
N ARG A 89 34.88 -5.42 79.63
CA ARG A 89 35.75 -6.52 80.08
C ARG A 89 36.47 -7.15 78.90
N GLU A 90 37.78 -7.40 79.02
CA GLU A 90 38.62 -7.92 77.93
C GLU A 90 38.13 -9.26 77.37
N GLU A 91 37.60 -10.13 78.22
CA GLU A 91 37.04 -11.43 77.83
C GLU A 91 35.78 -11.30 76.95
N ASN A 92 34.95 -10.28 77.16
CA ASN A 92 33.73 -10.04 76.38
C ASN A 92 34.01 -9.34 75.03
N LYS A 93 35.14 -8.63 74.91
CA LYS A 93 35.55 -7.99 73.65
C LYS A 93 35.74 -9.02 72.53
N ALA A 94 36.31 -10.19 72.83
CA ALA A 94 36.49 -11.26 71.85
C ALA A 94 35.15 -11.84 71.34
N LEU A 95 34.15 -11.94 72.22
CA LEU A 95 32.80 -12.38 71.85
C LEU A 95 32.06 -11.33 71.01
N LEU A 96 32.22 -10.04 71.34
CA LEU A 96 31.64 -8.93 70.56
C LEU A 96 32.28 -8.80 69.17
N ASP A 97 33.60 -8.96 69.05
CA ASP A 97 34.30 -8.99 67.75
C ASP A 97 33.88 -10.21 66.91
N GLY A 98 33.72 -11.38 67.55
CA GLY A 98 33.15 -12.56 66.90
C GLY A 98 31.72 -12.35 66.41
N LEU A 99 30.89 -11.69 67.22
CA LEU A 99 29.51 -11.33 66.89
C LEU A 99 29.46 -10.30 65.75
N GLU A 100 30.33 -9.29 65.77
CA GLU A 100 30.44 -8.28 64.71
C GLU A 100 30.86 -8.92 63.39
N LYS A 101 31.87 -9.80 63.40
CA LYS A 101 32.30 -10.57 62.22
C LYS A 101 31.19 -11.50 61.70
N ALA A 102 30.43 -12.12 62.58
CA ALA A 102 29.29 -12.94 62.20
C ALA A 102 28.17 -12.08 61.59
N SER A 103 27.86 -10.92 62.18
CA SER A 103 26.89 -9.95 61.67
C SER A 103 27.30 -9.46 60.28
N ALA A 104 28.55 -9.03 60.11
CA ALA A 104 29.09 -8.56 58.84
C ALA A 104 29.07 -9.64 57.73
N ARG A 105 29.05 -10.93 58.07
CA ARG A 105 28.87 -12.02 57.10
C ARG A 105 27.40 -12.20 56.73
N VAL A 106 26.50 -12.07 57.68
CA VAL A 106 25.06 -12.12 57.44
C VAL A 106 24.62 -10.93 56.59
N ASP A 107 25.14 -9.74 56.85
CA ASP A 107 24.79 -8.54 56.09
C ASP A 107 25.27 -8.64 54.63
N ARG A 108 26.48 -9.13 54.40
CA ARG A 108 26.97 -9.44 53.04
C ARG A 108 26.15 -10.53 52.34
N ALA A 109 25.73 -11.57 53.07
CA ALA A 109 24.87 -12.62 52.51
C ALA A 109 23.48 -12.09 52.15
N ARG A 110 22.92 -11.17 52.96
CA ARG A 110 21.66 -10.50 52.69
C ARG A 110 21.75 -9.59 51.46
N GLU A 111 22.85 -8.86 51.31
CA GLU A 111 23.11 -8.04 50.12
C GLU A 111 23.21 -8.92 48.85
N ALA A 112 23.97 -10.01 48.91
CA ALA A 112 24.08 -10.94 47.78
C ALA A 112 22.73 -11.60 47.42
N LEU A 113 21.89 -11.92 48.41
CA LEU A 113 20.54 -12.43 48.17
C LEU A 113 19.64 -11.39 47.50
N ALA A 114 19.71 -10.13 47.92
CA ALA A 114 18.95 -9.05 47.29
C ALA A 114 19.36 -8.83 45.82
N ASP A 115 20.64 -8.99 45.50
CA ASP A 115 21.13 -8.90 44.12
C ASP A 115 20.69 -10.10 43.26
N ILE A 116 20.66 -11.31 43.83
CA ILE A 116 20.14 -12.50 43.15
C ILE A 116 18.65 -12.34 42.84
N GLU A 117 17.84 -11.87 43.79
CA GLU A 117 16.41 -11.63 43.57
C GLU A 117 16.16 -10.61 42.45
N ARG A 118 16.98 -9.55 42.37
CA ARG A 118 16.94 -8.59 41.26
C ARG A 118 17.23 -9.25 39.92
N GLN A 119 18.27 -10.07 39.85
CA GLN A 119 18.64 -10.80 38.63
C GLN A 119 17.57 -11.81 38.21
N GLU A 120 16.90 -12.47 39.16
CA GLU A 120 15.81 -13.39 38.85
C GLU A 120 14.62 -12.67 38.21
N VAL A 121 14.26 -11.49 38.71
CA VAL A 121 13.19 -10.66 38.12
C VAL A 121 13.55 -10.23 36.70
N GLU A 122 14.80 -9.81 36.47
CA GLU A 122 15.27 -9.44 35.12
C GLU A 122 15.29 -10.63 34.17
N ALA A 123 15.76 -11.79 34.63
CA ALA A 123 15.77 -13.03 33.85
C ALA A 123 14.35 -13.50 33.51
N LEU A 124 13.38 -13.34 34.42
CA LEU A 124 11.97 -13.63 34.16
C LEU A 124 11.38 -12.70 33.11
N ARG A 125 11.67 -11.39 33.17
CA ARG A 125 11.25 -10.42 32.15
C ARG A 125 11.84 -10.75 30.78
N ALA A 126 13.12 -11.10 30.72
CA ALA A 126 13.78 -11.51 29.49
C ALA A 126 13.16 -12.78 28.90
N LYS A 127 12.83 -13.78 29.73
CA LYS A 127 12.15 -15.01 29.30
C LYS A 127 10.76 -14.72 28.71
N GLU A 128 9.99 -13.86 29.35
CA GLU A 128 8.66 -13.48 28.86
C GLU A 128 8.76 -12.75 27.52
N TYR A 129 9.73 -11.86 27.35
CA TYR A 129 9.98 -11.20 26.08
C TYR A 129 10.33 -12.20 24.95
N VAL A 130 11.21 -13.16 25.23
CA VAL A 130 11.55 -14.22 24.26
C VAL A 130 10.32 -15.08 23.92
N ARG A 131 9.45 -15.36 24.89
CA ARG A 131 8.19 -16.08 24.66
C ARG A 131 7.26 -15.31 23.70
N GLN A 132 7.15 -14.01 23.88
CA GLN A 132 6.36 -13.14 23.00
C GLN A 132 6.93 -13.13 21.58
N LEU A 133 8.26 -12.99 21.43
CA LEU A 133 8.91 -13.05 20.11
C LEU A 133 8.65 -14.39 19.41
N ARG A 134 8.81 -15.52 20.10
CA ARG A 134 8.49 -16.85 19.54
C ARG A 134 7.04 -16.99 19.12
N SER A 135 6.11 -16.40 19.88
CA SER A 135 4.69 -16.38 19.51
C SER A 135 4.45 -15.60 18.22
N ARG A 136 5.12 -14.45 18.05
CA ARG A 136 5.03 -13.64 16.82
C ARG A 136 5.68 -14.35 15.63
N GLU A 137 6.81 -15.01 15.83
CA GLU A 137 7.46 -15.82 14.79
C GLU A 137 6.55 -16.97 14.31
N ALA A 138 5.85 -17.65 15.23
CA ALA A 138 4.88 -18.68 14.88
C ALA A 138 3.69 -18.12 14.09
N GLU A 139 3.13 -16.98 14.51
CA GLU A 139 2.05 -16.27 13.80
C GLU A 139 2.47 -15.85 12.38
N ILE A 140 3.71 -15.38 12.21
CA ILE A 140 4.27 -15.02 10.90
C ILE A 140 4.43 -16.28 10.03
N ALA A 141 4.93 -17.39 10.58
CA ALA A 141 5.09 -18.63 9.84
C ALA A 141 3.74 -19.21 9.36
N GLU A 142 2.70 -19.10 10.19
CA GLU A 142 1.33 -19.49 9.83
C GLU A 142 0.77 -18.58 8.71
N SER A 143 0.91 -17.26 8.87
CA SER A 143 0.49 -16.29 7.84
C SER A 143 1.19 -16.51 6.49
N GLN A 144 2.48 -16.86 6.51
CA GLN A 144 3.23 -17.19 5.28
C GLN A 144 2.67 -18.44 4.60
N ARG A 145 2.26 -19.45 5.37
CA ARG A 145 1.64 -20.66 4.83
C ARG A 145 0.29 -20.36 4.18
N GLU A 146 -0.54 -19.53 4.82
CA GLU A 146 -1.82 -19.09 4.25
C GLU A 146 -1.62 -18.29 2.95
N LEU A 147 -0.62 -17.42 2.90
CA LEU A 147 -0.28 -16.66 1.68
C LEU A 147 0.17 -17.57 0.53
N LEU A 148 0.92 -18.64 0.81
CA LEU A 148 1.32 -19.62 -0.20
C LEU A 148 0.11 -20.41 -0.72
N GLU A 149 -0.81 -20.80 0.16
CA GLU A 149 -2.05 -21.48 -0.23
C GLU A 149 -2.94 -20.56 -1.07
N ALA A 150 -3.11 -19.31 -0.65
CA ALA A 150 -3.87 -18.31 -1.38
C ALA A 150 -3.25 -18.04 -2.76
N ARG A 151 -1.92 -17.94 -2.87
CA ARG A 151 -1.23 -17.81 -4.16
C ARG A 151 -1.48 -19.01 -5.06
N GLY A 152 -1.42 -20.23 -4.54
CA GLY A 152 -1.74 -21.43 -5.31
C GLY A 152 -3.13 -21.37 -5.93
N LYS A 153 -4.14 -20.99 -5.13
CA LYS A 153 -5.52 -20.80 -5.61
C LYS A 153 -5.65 -19.70 -6.66
N VAL A 154 -4.91 -18.59 -6.49
CA VAL A 154 -4.88 -17.48 -7.47
C VAL A 154 -4.22 -17.92 -8.78
N GLU A 155 -3.13 -18.68 -8.73
CA GLU A 155 -2.46 -19.20 -9.93
C GLU A 155 -3.32 -20.24 -10.66
N GLU A 156 -4.04 -21.09 -9.93
CA GLU A 156 -5.04 -22.00 -10.51
C GLU A 156 -6.17 -21.22 -11.19
N ALA A 157 -6.75 -20.22 -10.51
CA ALA A 157 -7.79 -19.38 -11.08
C ALA A 157 -7.29 -18.57 -12.28
N GLN A 158 -6.05 -18.05 -12.22
CA GLN A 158 -5.41 -17.36 -13.34
C GLN A 158 -5.18 -18.30 -14.51
N ARG A 159 -4.75 -19.53 -14.28
CA ARG A 159 -4.56 -20.53 -15.33
C ARG A 159 -5.89 -20.94 -15.97
N SER A 160 -6.95 -21.08 -15.17
CA SER A 160 -8.30 -21.28 -15.70
C SER A 160 -8.75 -20.08 -16.53
N LEU A 161 -8.52 -18.86 -16.05
CA LEU A 161 -8.86 -17.65 -16.79
C LEU A 161 -8.06 -17.53 -18.08
N SER A 162 -6.74 -17.79 -18.05
CA SER A 162 -5.90 -17.75 -19.25
C SER A 162 -6.31 -18.80 -20.26
N ALA A 163 -6.65 -20.02 -19.83
CA ALA A 163 -7.17 -21.04 -20.73
C ALA A 163 -8.52 -20.63 -21.37
N ASN A 164 -9.40 -19.94 -20.63
CA ASN A 164 -10.64 -19.39 -21.19
C ASN A 164 -10.38 -18.20 -22.14
N LEU A 165 -9.32 -17.41 -21.90
CA LEU A 165 -8.91 -16.33 -22.79
C LEU A 165 -8.29 -16.88 -24.07
N ASP A 166 -7.44 -17.92 -24.00
CA ASP A 166 -6.84 -18.57 -25.16
C ASP A 166 -7.90 -19.19 -26.10
N GLU A 167 -9.02 -19.69 -25.57
CA GLU A 167 -10.16 -20.14 -26.39
C GLU A 167 -10.94 -18.99 -27.06
N ASN A 168 -10.84 -17.76 -26.52
CA ASN A 168 -11.49 -16.55 -27.03
C ASN A 168 -10.54 -15.65 -27.86
N ASP A 169 -9.23 -15.86 -27.75
CA ASP A 169 -8.14 -15.06 -28.34
C ASP A 169 -7.78 -15.46 -29.78
N ASN A 170 -8.75 -15.98 -30.55
CA ASN A 170 -8.66 -15.92 -32.01
C ASN A 170 -9.00 -14.51 -32.57
N ILE A 171 -9.02 -13.48 -31.71
CA ILE A 171 -9.07 -12.06 -32.10
C ILE A 171 -8.17 -11.22 -31.16
N TYR A 172 -6.93 -10.94 -31.60
CA TYR A 172 -5.97 -9.93 -31.10
C TYR A 172 -5.12 -10.21 -29.84
N GLY A 173 -3.79 -10.35 -30.05
CA GLY A 173 -2.75 -10.62 -29.04
C GLY A 173 -1.97 -9.41 -28.45
N PRO A 174 -0.71 -9.60 -27.98
CA PRO A 174 -0.36 -9.67 -26.55
C PRO A 174 0.29 -8.41 -25.97
N SER A 175 0.37 -8.41 -24.64
CA SER A 175 0.37 -7.26 -23.74
C SER A 175 1.62 -7.30 -22.83
N GLU A 176 2.58 -6.36 -23.00
CA GLU A 176 3.55 -6.02 -21.92
C GLU A 176 4.20 -4.61 -21.97
N VAL A 177 3.86 -3.72 -22.92
CA VAL A 177 4.29 -2.28 -22.95
C VAL A 177 3.10 -1.34 -22.61
N ILE A 178 2.25 -1.80 -21.70
CA ILE A 178 0.79 -1.59 -21.82
C ILE A 178 0.28 -0.22 -21.38
N ASP A 179 0.96 0.58 -20.55
CA ASP A 179 0.25 1.76 -19.99
C ASP A 179 -0.04 2.84 -21.05
N LYS A 180 0.94 3.17 -21.91
CA LYS A 180 0.76 4.09 -23.05
C LYS A 180 -0.07 3.46 -24.16
N ASP A 181 0.13 2.17 -24.42
CA ASP A 181 -0.56 1.48 -25.48
C ASP A 181 -2.02 1.16 -25.10
N ARG A 182 -2.35 1.09 -23.81
CA ARG A 182 -3.72 0.95 -23.30
C ARG A 182 -4.57 2.16 -23.62
N GLU A 183 -4.04 3.37 -23.45
CA GLU A 183 -4.74 4.58 -23.86
C GLU A 183 -5.00 4.60 -25.38
N ARG A 184 -4.08 4.04 -26.18
CA ARG A 184 -4.22 3.92 -27.63
C ARG A 184 -5.22 2.85 -28.03
N LEU A 185 -5.22 1.70 -27.34
CA LEU A 185 -6.16 0.60 -27.56
C LEU A 185 -7.59 0.99 -27.20
N GLU A 186 -7.77 1.78 -26.14
CA GLU A 186 -9.09 2.32 -25.78
C GLU A 186 -9.61 3.32 -26.84
N SER A 187 -8.74 4.10 -27.48
CA SER A 187 -9.10 4.91 -28.66
C SER A 187 -9.42 4.03 -29.86
N ALA A 188 -8.68 2.95 -30.10
CA ALA A 188 -8.93 2.02 -31.20
C ALA A 188 -10.29 1.32 -31.05
N LYS A 189 -10.65 0.93 -29.81
CA LYS A 189 -11.97 0.37 -29.51
C LYS A 189 -13.10 1.37 -29.77
N ALA A 190 -12.92 2.62 -29.34
CA ALA A 190 -13.90 3.67 -29.64
C ALA A 190 -14.04 3.92 -31.15
N ALA A 191 -12.92 3.90 -31.88
CA ALA A 191 -12.92 3.99 -33.34
C ALA A 191 -13.72 2.85 -33.98
N LEU A 192 -13.51 1.60 -33.54
CA LEU A 192 -14.19 0.43 -34.06
C LEU A 192 -15.71 0.47 -33.80
N ILE A 193 -16.12 0.78 -32.57
CA ILE A 193 -17.54 0.87 -32.20
C ILE A 193 -18.25 1.93 -33.03
N SER A 194 -17.61 3.10 -33.16
CA SER A 194 -18.14 4.22 -33.95
C SER A 194 -18.20 3.86 -35.43
N ALA A 195 -17.18 3.20 -35.97
CA ALA A 195 -17.14 2.75 -37.37
C ALA A 195 -18.28 1.77 -37.68
N VAL A 196 -18.45 0.73 -36.85
CA VAL A 196 -19.51 -0.28 -37.02
C VAL A 196 -20.90 0.35 -36.87
N THR A 197 -21.08 1.24 -35.90
CA THR A 197 -22.37 1.89 -35.69
C THR A 197 -22.70 2.88 -36.81
N GLY A 198 -21.71 3.65 -37.25
CA GLY A 198 -21.84 4.60 -38.35
C GLY A 198 -22.14 3.92 -39.68
N THR A 199 -21.48 2.80 -39.98
CA THR A 199 -21.82 2.01 -41.18
C THR A 199 -23.21 1.41 -41.07
N LEU A 200 -23.60 0.88 -39.91
CA LEU A 200 -24.95 0.36 -39.70
C LEU A 200 -26.03 1.44 -39.87
N ALA A 201 -25.75 2.66 -39.40
CA ALA A 201 -26.62 3.82 -39.57
C ALA A 201 -26.68 4.31 -41.02
N SER A 202 -25.60 4.19 -41.80
CA SER A 202 -25.55 4.62 -43.20
C SER A 202 -26.05 3.59 -44.21
N ILE A 203 -26.19 2.32 -43.83
CA ILE A 203 -26.77 1.26 -44.69
C ILE A 203 -28.15 1.64 -45.26
N PRO A 204 -29.16 2.06 -44.46
CA PRO A 204 -30.47 2.38 -44.99
C PRO A 204 -30.41 3.45 -46.06
N ILE A 205 -29.59 4.50 -45.86
CA ILE A 205 -29.50 5.55 -46.88
C ILE A 205 -28.74 5.09 -48.12
N SER A 206 -27.63 4.37 -47.93
CA SER A 206 -26.85 3.86 -49.05
C SER A 206 -27.65 2.89 -49.93
N LEU A 207 -28.62 2.15 -49.37
CA LEU A 207 -29.52 1.28 -50.13
C LEU A 207 -30.55 2.04 -50.96
N TYR A 208 -30.96 3.25 -50.55
CA TYR A 208 -31.85 4.09 -51.33
C TYR A 208 -31.14 4.77 -52.52
N GLN A 209 -29.83 4.97 -52.43
CA GLN A 209 -29.05 5.75 -53.40
C GLN A 209 -28.19 4.88 -54.34
N ALA A 210 -27.84 3.64 -53.94
CA ALA A 210 -26.91 2.80 -54.69
C ALA A 210 -27.48 2.29 -56.01
N THR A 211 -26.92 2.79 -57.11
CA THR A 211 -27.18 2.31 -58.48
C THR A 211 -26.11 1.29 -58.91
N SER A 212 -24.98 1.20 -58.20
CA SER A 212 -23.83 0.34 -58.54
C SER A 212 -23.03 -0.12 -57.31
N TYR A 213 -22.51 -1.37 -57.34
CA TYR A 213 -21.71 -1.97 -56.25
C TYR A 213 -20.41 -1.21 -55.87
N PRO A 214 -19.57 -0.73 -56.80
CA PRO A 214 -18.32 -0.08 -56.41
C PRO A 214 -18.53 1.26 -55.72
N GLU A 215 -19.57 2.01 -56.13
CA GLU A 215 -19.95 3.29 -55.55
C GLU A 215 -20.42 3.13 -54.08
N LEU A 216 -21.21 2.07 -53.84
CA LEU A 216 -21.65 1.69 -52.49
C LEU A 216 -20.47 1.36 -51.57
N ILE A 217 -19.50 0.58 -52.04
CA ILE A 217 -18.31 0.21 -51.26
C ILE A 217 -17.48 1.45 -50.92
N THR A 218 -17.29 2.36 -51.88
CA THR A 218 -16.55 3.61 -51.63
C THR A 218 -17.26 4.50 -50.63
N HIS A 219 -18.58 4.64 -50.74
CA HIS A 219 -19.38 5.43 -49.79
C HIS A 219 -19.28 4.85 -48.37
N LEU A 220 -19.47 3.53 -48.22
CA LEU A 220 -19.41 2.86 -46.93
C LEU A 220 -18.00 2.92 -46.31
N ALA A 221 -16.96 2.81 -47.12
CA ALA A 221 -15.57 2.95 -46.67
C ALA A 221 -15.30 4.37 -46.14
N VAL A 222 -15.69 5.41 -46.88
CA VAL A 222 -15.53 6.81 -46.44
C VAL A 222 -16.29 7.05 -45.14
N VAL A 223 -17.57 6.63 -45.07
CA VAL A 223 -18.38 6.75 -43.85
C VAL A 223 -17.71 6.02 -42.67
N SER A 224 -17.19 4.80 -42.88
CA SER A 224 -16.53 4.02 -41.85
C SER A 224 -15.28 4.74 -41.29
N ILE A 225 -14.45 5.32 -42.16
CA ILE A 225 -13.22 6.02 -41.78
C ILE A 225 -13.58 7.32 -41.06
N SER A 226 -14.56 8.08 -41.57
CA SER A 226 -15.05 9.29 -40.91
C SER A 226 -15.62 9.00 -39.53
N CYS A 227 -16.40 7.92 -39.38
CA CYS A 227 -16.96 7.50 -38.09
C CYS A 227 -15.88 6.97 -37.15
N ALA A 228 -14.87 6.25 -37.66
CA ALA A 228 -13.73 5.80 -36.86
C ALA A 228 -12.96 7.00 -36.28
N LEU A 229 -12.63 7.98 -37.12
CA LEU A 229 -11.96 9.21 -36.71
C LEU A 229 -12.81 10.00 -35.72
N PHE A 230 -14.12 10.10 -35.96
CA PHE A 230 -15.07 10.71 -35.02
C PHE A 230 -15.07 9.98 -33.67
N GLY A 231 -15.01 8.65 -33.63
CA GLY A 231 -14.96 7.91 -32.37
C GLY A 231 -13.70 8.20 -31.56
N VAL A 232 -12.56 8.32 -32.23
CA VAL A 232 -11.28 8.73 -31.60
C VAL A 232 -11.39 10.15 -31.06
N THR A 233 -11.91 11.09 -31.85
CA THR A 233 -12.04 12.49 -31.44
C THR A 233 -13.06 12.65 -30.32
N PHE A 234 -14.19 11.96 -30.37
CA PHE A 234 -15.22 11.96 -29.33
C PHE A 234 -14.66 11.49 -27.98
N ARG A 235 -13.83 10.45 -27.96
CA ARG A 235 -13.14 10.02 -26.72
C ARG A 235 -12.17 11.09 -26.18
N TYR A 236 -11.54 11.87 -27.06
CA TYR A 236 -10.60 12.93 -26.65
C TYR A 236 -11.26 14.27 -26.33
N THR A 237 -12.42 14.58 -26.90
CA THR A 237 -13.16 15.82 -26.60
C THR A 237 -14.03 15.64 -25.36
N VAL A 238 -14.64 14.47 -25.17
CA VAL A 238 -15.44 14.13 -23.99
C VAL A 238 -14.53 13.58 -22.87
N ARG A 239 -13.56 14.39 -22.43
CA ARG A 239 -12.64 14.06 -21.33
C ARG A 239 -13.20 14.59 -20.01
N GLY A 240 -13.77 13.72 -19.19
CA GLY A 240 -14.13 14.01 -17.79
C GLY A 240 -15.54 14.57 -17.55
N ASP A 241 -16.03 15.49 -18.39
CA ASP A 241 -17.38 16.06 -18.26
C ASP A 241 -18.39 15.33 -19.16
N LEU A 242 -18.68 14.06 -18.84
CA LEU A 242 -19.71 13.28 -19.53
C LEU A 242 -21.10 13.96 -19.51
N ASP A 243 -21.31 14.92 -18.60
CA ASP A 243 -22.59 15.59 -18.40
C ASP A 243 -22.79 16.82 -19.32
N ASN A 244 -21.76 17.29 -20.03
CA ASN A 244 -21.91 18.45 -20.90
C ASN A 244 -22.51 18.05 -22.27
N PHE A 245 -23.84 18.08 -22.35
CA PHE A 245 -24.60 17.78 -23.57
C PHE A 245 -24.28 18.72 -24.75
N GLN A 246 -23.89 19.97 -24.49
CA GLN A 246 -23.54 20.93 -25.54
C GLN A 246 -22.24 20.52 -26.27
N LEU A 247 -21.28 19.94 -25.55
CA LEU A 247 -20.02 19.52 -26.16
C LEU A 247 -20.21 18.29 -27.05
N LYS A 248 -21.05 17.33 -26.63
CA LYS A 248 -21.38 16.14 -27.41
C LYS A 248 -22.14 16.49 -28.69
N THR A 249 -23.21 17.27 -28.56
CA THR A 249 -24.03 17.66 -29.70
C THR A 249 -23.30 18.61 -30.65
N GLY A 250 -22.49 19.53 -30.12
CA GLY A 250 -21.64 20.40 -30.92
C GLY A 250 -20.59 19.63 -31.73
N ALA A 251 -19.94 18.61 -31.15
CA ALA A 251 -19.00 17.77 -31.87
C ALA A 251 -19.67 16.97 -33.00
N CYS A 252 -20.83 16.36 -32.72
CA CYS A 252 -21.59 15.62 -33.75
C CYS A 252 -22.03 16.54 -34.89
N ALA A 253 -22.56 17.72 -34.56
CA ALA A 253 -23.01 18.70 -35.53
C ALA A 253 -21.84 19.19 -36.40
N ALA A 254 -20.68 19.50 -35.82
CA ALA A 254 -19.51 19.95 -36.56
C ALA A 254 -19.02 18.88 -37.55
N PHE A 255 -18.86 17.64 -37.11
CA PHE A 255 -18.43 16.54 -37.98
C PHE A 255 -19.44 16.24 -39.09
N GLY A 256 -20.73 16.26 -38.78
CA GLY A 256 -21.80 16.06 -39.77
C GLY A 256 -21.87 17.16 -40.82
N VAL A 257 -21.76 18.43 -40.40
CA VAL A 257 -21.74 19.57 -41.33
C VAL A 257 -20.51 19.55 -42.22
N ILE A 258 -19.32 19.32 -41.67
CA ILE A 258 -18.06 19.29 -42.45
C ILE A 258 -18.10 18.15 -43.48
N LYS A 259 -18.54 16.95 -43.08
CA LYS A 259 -18.67 15.80 -43.98
C LYS A 259 -19.73 16.05 -45.06
N GLY A 260 -20.92 16.49 -44.66
CA GLY A 260 -22.00 16.76 -45.62
C GLY A 260 -21.64 17.85 -46.62
N LEU A 261 -20.95 18.90 -46.20
CA LEU A 261 -20.48 19.95 -47.11
C LEU A 261 -19.43 19.43 -48.11
N SER A 262 -18.54 18.52 -47.67
CA SER A 262 -17.54 17.91 -48.55
C SER A 262 -18.16 17.02 -49.63
N GLU A 263 -19.25 16.33 -49.33
CA GLU A 263 -19.99 15.51 -50.31
C GLU A 263 -20.70 16.41 -51.33
N VAL A 264 -21.29 17.52 -50.90
CA VAL A 264 -21.93 18.50 -51.81
C VAL A 264 -20.93 19.15 -52.76
N GLU A 265 -19.73 19.49 -52.28
CA GLU A 265 -18.68 20.11 -53.09
C GLU A 265 -18.18 19.17 -54.20
N THR A 266 -18.03 17.87 -53.91
CA THR A 266 -17.54 16.90 -54.90
C THR A 266 -18.54 16.58 -56.01
N VAL A 267 -19.85 16.68 -55.75
CA VAL A 267 -20.91 16.32 -56.72
C VAL A 267 -21.19 17.44 -57.74
N LYS A 268 -20.90 18.71 -57.43
CA LYS A 268 -21.48 19.86 -58.18
C LYS A 268 -20.51 20.90 -58.74
N THR A 269 -19.23 20.59 -58.88
CA THR A 269 -18.27 21.46 -59.61
C THR A 269 -18.61 21.71 -61.09
N PHE A 270 -19.75 21.24 -61.63
CA PHE A 270 -20.04 21.22 -63.07
C PHE A 270 -21.16 22.13 -63.61
N GLU A 271 -22.12 22.64 -62.83
CA GLU A 271 -23.17 23.55 -63.37
C GLU A 271 -23.65 24.57 -62.32
N LEU A 272 -23.39 25.86 -62.55
CA LEU A 272 -23.88 26.95 -61.70
C LEU A 272 -24.82 27.86 -62.50
N ASP A 273 -26.12 27.76 -62.23
CA ASP A 273 -27.13 28.76 -62.60
C ASP A 273 -27.86 29.29 -61.34
N THR A 274 -28.27 30.55 -61.34
CA THR A 274 -28.83 31.23 -60.16
C THR A 274 -30.16 30.63 -59.67
N GLN A 275 -30.95 30.04 -60.57
CA GLN A 275 -32.19 29.32 -60.21
C GLN A 275 -31.92 27.93 -59.60
N SER A 276 -30.73 27.38 -59.85
CA SER A 276 -30.27 26.12 -59.24
C SER A 276 -29.76 26.28 -57.80
N LEU A 277 -29.59 27.51 -57.30
CA LEU A 277 -29.09 27.76 -55.94
C LEU A 277 -30.06 27.36 -54.83
N ILE A 278 -31.37 27.48 -55.07
CA ILE A 278 -32.41 27.11 -54.09
C ILE A 278 -32.49 25.57 -53.99
N SER A 279 -32.52 24.88 -55.13
CA SER A 279 -32.50 23.41 -55.16
C SER A 279 -31.16 22.86 -54.66
N PHE A 280 -30.04 23.54 -54.95
CA PHE A 280 -28.72 23.25 -54.39
C PHE A 280 -28.72 23.31 -52.87
N SER A 281 -29.31 24.36 -52.29
CA SER A 281 -29.35 24.54 -50.84
C SER A 281 -30.19 23.46 -50.16
N ILE A 282 -31.30 23.04 -50.78
CA ILE A 282 -32.17 21.98 -50.24
C ILE A 282 -31.49 20.61 -50.31
N ASP A 283 -30.90 20.26 -51.46
CA ASP A 283 -30.22 18.99 -51.67
C ASP A 283 -28.95 18.87 -50.79
N GLY A 284 -28.22 19.98 -50.65
CA GLY A 284 -27.08 20.04 -49.73
C GLY A 284 -27.49 19.97 -48.26
N ALA A 285 -28.61 20.60 -47.88
CA ALA A 285 -29.14 20.50 -46.52
C ALA A 285 -29.58 19.08 -46.18
N LEU A 286 -30.16 18.34 -47.14
CA LEU A 286 -30.53 16.93 -46.96
C LEU A 286 -29.28 16.07 -46.70
N HIS A 287 -28.24 16.18 -47.52
CA HIS A 287 -26.98 15.46 -47.32
C HIS A 287 -26.32 15.81 -45.99
N VAL A 288 -26.31 17.09 -45.59
CA VAL A 288 -25.80 17.51 -44.28
C VAL A 288 -26.61 16.89 -43.13
N SER A 289 -27.94 16.91 -43.24
CA SER A 289 -28.81 16.36 -42.19
C SER A 289 -28.65 14.85 -41.99
N GLU A 290 -28.45 14.11 -43.09
CA GLU A 290 -28.18 12.67 -43.07
C GLU A 290 -26.84 12.35 -42.38
N ASN A 291 -25.79 13.08 -42.74
CA ASN A 291 -24.47 12.93 -42.13
C ASN A 291 -24.51 13.25 -40.63
N ILE A 292 -25.22 14.31 -40.23
CA ILE A 292 -25.45 14.64 -38.82
C ILE A 292 -26.15 13.49 -38.10
N PHE A 293 -27.18 12.88 -38.71
CA PHE A 293 -27.88 11.75 -38.11
C PHE A 293 -26.96 10.52 -37.93
N THR A 294 -26.10 10.26 -38.91
CA THR A 294 -25.12 9.17 -38.87
C THR A 294 -24.11 9.35 -37.71
N PHE A 295 -23.53 10.54 -37.57
CA PHE A 295 -22.63 10.83 -36.45
C PHE A 295 -23.34 10.89 -35.10
N LEU A 296 -24.59 11.36 -35.06
CA LEU A 296 -25.40 11.36 -33.85
C LEU A 296 -25.68 9.93 -33.36
N ALA A 297 -26.04 9.01 -34.27
CA ALA A 297 -26.22 7.61 -33.95
C ALA A 297 -24.93 6.98 -33.39
N ALA A 298 -23.78 7.26 -34.01
CA ALA A 298 -22.47 6.82 -33.52
C ALA A 298 -22.15 7.39 -32.13
N ALA A 299 -22.47 8.67 -31.87
CA ALA A 299 -22.25 9.32 -30.58
C ALA A 299 -23.13 8.73 -29.47
N VAL A 300 -24.40 8.43 -29.75
CA VAL A 300 -25.31 7.77 -28.80
C VAL A 300 -24.80 6.37 -28.45
N ALA A 301 -24.31 5.62 -29.44
CA ALA A 301 -23.72 4.31 -29.18
C ALA A 301 -22.44 4.39 -28.33
N LEU A 302 -21.56 5.37 -28.60
CA LEU A 302 -20.40 5.62 -27.76
C LEU A 302 -20.78 6.03 -26.34
N ASP A 303 -21.79 6.89 -26.17
CA ASP A 303 -22.32 7.27 -24.86
C ASP A 303 -22.85 6.06 -24.08
N PHE A 304 -23.54 5.15 -24.77
CA PHE A 304 -23.98 3.89 -24.18
C PHE A 304 -22.80 2.99 -23.81
N CYS A 305 -21.78 2.87 -24.66
CA CYS A 305 -20.57 2.11 -24.35
C CYS A 305 -19.77 2.69 -23.17
N PHE A 306 -19.74 4.01 -23.01
CA PHE A 306 -19.16 4.64 -21.81
C PHE A 306 -20.00 4.35 -20.57
N LYS A 307 -21.34 4.42 -20.64
CA LYS A 307 -22.25 4.08 -19.53
C LYS A 307 -22.16 2.62 -19.10
N MET A 308 -21.98 1.70 -20.05
CA MET A 308 -21.77 0.27 -19.76
C MET A 308 -20.35 -0.06 -19.28
N ALA A 309 -19.48 0.94 -19.08
CA ALA A 309 -18.07 0.76 -18.73
C ALA A 309 -17.26 -0.11 -19.72
N ILE A 310 -17.75 -0.26 -20.96
CA ILE A 310 -17.07 -0.98 -22.04
C ILE A 310 -15.83 -0.18 -22.49
N LEU A 311 -15.86 1.14 -22.33
CA LEU A 311 -14.76 2.08 -22.58
C LEU A 311 -14.46 2.85 -21.30
N LYS A 312 -13.18 2.96 -20.92
CA LYS A 312 -12.79 3.81 -19.79
C LYS A 312 -12.68 5.26 -20.27
N PRO A 313 -13.36 6.21 -19.59
CA PRO A 313 -13.09 7.63 -19.80
C PRO A 313 -11.67 7.95 -19.30
N PHE A 314 -10.99 8.88 -19.97
CA PHE A 314 -9.64 9.29 -19.58
C PHE A 314 -9.68 9.86 -18.15
N LEU A 315 -9.01 9.19 -17.22
CA LEU A 315 -8.97 9.62 -15.82
C LEU A 315 -8.09 10.88 -15.71
N LEU A 316 -8.71 12.01 -15.36
CA LEU A 316 -8.00 13.17 -14.84
C LEU A 316 -7.34 12.76 -13.53
N ARG A 317 -6.01 12.61 -13.54
CA ARG A 317 -5.22 12.62 -12.31
C ARG A 317 -5.30 14.05 -11.78
N LYS A 318 -6.24 14.30 -10.88
CA LYS A 318 -6.42 15.59 -10.18
C LYS A 318 -5.41 15.69 -9.04
#